data_AF-A0A803MEC7-F1
#
_entry.id   AF-A0A803MEC7-F1
#
_cell.length_a   1.000
_cell.length_b   1.000
_cell.length_c   1.000
_cell.angle_alpha   90.00
_cell.angle_beta   90.00
_cell.angle_gamma   90.00
#
_symmetry.space_group_name_H-M   'P 1'
#
loop_
_entity.id
_entity.type
_entity.pdbx_description
1 polymer ?
#
loop_
_entity_poly.entity_id
_entity_poly.type
_entity_poly.pdbx_seq_one_letter_code
_entity_poly.pdbx_strand_id
1 'polypeptide(L)'
;MNAQAIKKFVEENQKLAAECANLGNQCSKLERECSLYDHDREALMEFGNEADERAKEAEVRVSELDEELKQITEEVNYYKHQCEMLSVDSSKDDGSLTEQKLLNTLVASLVNKNEVAKTASAFLEANTGVETCHALLNMWNSLRPETLNILSLAAHVRTLQKDKEHLTINLHRAEEEVRVLFEENHVLDDENKRLLKLYKSEKKHANSGGKHDSSAKTKNNKRKTSPVMSSPVDRKIDFNDIDNLRCPLSPLKENSPGSKSHKM
;
A
#
# COMPACT_ATOMS: atom_id res chain seq x y z
N MET A 1 57.41 107.58 23.45
CA MET A 1 56.21 106.81 23.00
C MET A 1 54.98 107.30 23.74
N ASN A 2 53.78 107.15 23.18
CA ASN A 2 52.51 107.52 23.85
C ASN A 2 51.89 106.27 24.51
N ALA A 3 51.65 106.33 25.82
CA ALA A 3 51.08 105.21 26.59
C ALA A 3 49.68 104.78 26.09
N GLN A 4 48.86 105.71 25.58
CA GLN A 4 47.53 105.42 25.05
C GLN A 4 47.60 104.61 23.74
N ALA A 5 48.65 104.82 22.93
CA ALA A 5 48.90 104.04 21.73
C ALA A 5 49.38 102.61 22.06
N ILE A 6 50.26 102.48 23.08
CA ILE A 6 50.70 101.17 23.58
C ILE A 6 49.50 100.37 24.12
N LYS A 7 48.60 101.01 24.89
CA LYS A 7 47.40 100.34 25.41
C LYS A 7 46.52 99.80 24.27
N LYS A 8 46.19 100.62 23.26
CA LYS A 8 45.41 100.17 22.10
C LYS A 8 46.07 99.00 21.38
N PHE A 9 47.38 99.08 21.13
CA PHE A 9 48.12 98.00 20.47
C PHE A 9 48.07 96.68 21.26
N VAL A 10 48.11 96.74 22.60
CA VAL A 10 47.93 95.55 23.45
C VAL A 10 46.51 95.00 23.38
N GLU A 11 45.48 95.85 23.41
CA GLU A 11 44.07 95.45 23.30
C GLU A 11 43.77 94.83 21.91
N GLU A 12 44.30 95.42 20.83
CA GLU A 12 44.19 94.93 19.46
C GLU A 12 44.93 93.60 19.26
N ASN A 13 46.14 93.45 19.82
CA ASN A 13 46.91 92.20 19.74
C ASN A 13 46.28 91.07 20.60
N GLN A 14 45.72 91.38 21.76
CA GLN A 14 44.93 90.43 22.56
C GLN A 14 43.68 89.96 21.81
N LYS A 15 42.96 90.87 21.14
CA LYS A 15 41.83 90.51 20.28
C LYS A 15 42.29 89.61 19.13
N LEU A 16 43.37 89.95 18.44
CA LEU A 16 43.91 89.17 17.34
C LEU A 16 44.33 87.76 17.79
N ALA A 17 44.98 87.62 18.95
CA ALA A 17 45.34 86.33 19.52
C ALA A 17 44.11 85.46 19.82
N ALA A 18 43.03 86.04 20.36
CA ALA A 18 41.77 85.34 20.58
C ALA A 18 41.07 84.94 19.28
N GLU A 19 41.14 85.79 18.24
CA GLU A 19 40.58 85.52 16.92
C GLU A 19 41.35 84.40 16.19
N CYS A 20 42.69 84.40 16.26
CA CYS A 20 43.54 83.31 15.79
C CYS A 20 43.27 81.98 16.52
N ALA A 21 43.09 82.00 17.85
CA ALA A 21 42.75 80.81 18.62
C ALA A 21 41.36 80.26 18.26
N ASN A 22 40.37 81.13 18.05
CA ASN A 22 39.05 80.75 17.58
C ASN A 22 39.10 80.13 16.18
N LEU A 23 39.84 80.75 15.25
CA LEU A 23 40.00 80.24 13.88
C LEU A 23 40.73 78.88 13.87
N GLY A 24 41.77 78.70 14.68
CA GLY A 24 42.44 77.41 14.85
C GLY A 24 41.51 76.30 15.35
N ASN A 25 40.68 76.61 16.36
CA ASN A 25 39.65 75.68 16.84
C ASN A 25 38.61 75.32 15.76
N GLN A 26 38.30 76.24 14.84
CA GLN A 26 37.40 75.99 13.71
C GLN A 26 38.07 75.13 12.62
N CYS A 27 39.32 75.42 12.25
CA CYS A 27 40.12 74.57 11.35
C CYS A 27 40.17 73.13 11.88
N SER A 28 40.58 72.93 13.13
CA SER A 28 40.64 71.59 13.71
C SER A 28 39.28 70.97 14.05
N LYS A 29 38.16 71.67 13.85
CA LYS A 29 36.84 71.04 13.74
C LYS A 29 36.59 70.57 12.30
N LEU A 30 36.81 71.42 11.31
CA LEU A 30 36.61 71.10 9.89
C LEU A 30 37.51 69.96 9.42
N GLU A 31 38.77 69.91 9.87
CA GLU A 31 39.69 68.79 9.63
C GLU A 31 39.09 67.45 10.05
N ARG A 32 38.49 67.37 11.25
CA ARG A 32 37.82 66.17 11.75
C ARG A 32 36.53 65.84 11.00
N GLU A 33 35.77 66.85 10.58
CA GLU A 33 34.57 66.66 9.76
C GLU A 33 34.93 66.09 8.37
N CYS A 34 35.99 66.60 7.75
CA CYS A 34 36.51 66.07 6.49
C CYS A 34 36.98 64.62 6.62
N SER A 35 37.75 64.29 7.68
CA SER A 35 38.16 62.89 7.93
C SER A 35 36.97 61.94 8.14
N LEU A 36 35.88 62.40 8.74
CA LEU A 36 34.66 61.61 8.87
C LEU A 36 33.99 61.37 7.51
N TYR A 37 33.85 62.41 6.67
CA TYR A 37 33.31 62.27 5.32
C TYR A 37 34.16 61.39 4.40
N ASP A 38 35.49 61.43 4.53
CA ASP A 38 36.40 60.54 3.80
C ASP A 38 36.18 59.06 4.21
N HIS A 39 36.00 58.79 5.51
CA HIS A 39 35.72 57.45 6.04
C HIS A 39 34.32 56.95 5.69
N ASP A 40 33.28 57.78 5.83
CA ASP A 40 31.90 57.43 5.45
C ASP A 40 31.79 57.09 3.95
N ARG A 41 32.54 57.80 3.10
CA ARG A 41 32.64 57.51 1.66
C ARG A 41 33.32 56.16 1.38
N GLU A 42 34.37 55.84 2.15
CA GLU A 42 35.10 54.56 2.03
C GLU A 42 34.21 53.39 2.48
N ALA A 43 33.56 53.48 3.63
CA ALA A 43 32.62 52.47 4.13
C ALA A 43 31.41 52.26 3.21
N LEU A 44 30.87 53.32 2.58
CA LEU A 44 29.83 53.20 1.56
C LEU A 44 30.31 52.52 0.27
N MET A 45 31.59 52.67 -0.08
CA MET A 45 32.20 51.99 -1.23
C MET A 45 32.43 50.50 -0.94
N GLU A 46 32.93 50.16 0.25
CA GLU A 46 33.07 48.77 0.70
C GLU A 46 31.72 48.04 0.75
N PHE A 47 30.69 48.68 1.33
CA PHE A 47 29.32 48.13 1.35
C PHE A 47 28.75 47.94 -0.06
N GLY A 48 29.02 48.87 -0.98
CA GLY A 48 28.63 48.74 -2.39
C GLY A 48 29.29 47.53 -3.07
N ASN A 49 30.59 47.34 -2.85
CA ASN A 49 31.33 46.19 -3.38
C ASN A 49 30.83 44.85 -2.81
N GLU A 50 30.57 44.79 -1.50
CA GLU A 50 30.04 43.57 -0.86
C GLU A 50 28.62 43.23 -1.36
N ALA A 51 27.78 44.24 -1.58
CA ALA A 51 26.43 44.05 -2.12
C ALA A 51 26.45 43.56 -3.59
N ASP A 52 27.36 44.10 -4.41
CA ASP A 52 27.57 43.70 -5.81
C ASP A 52 28.11 42.27 -5.92
N GLU A 53 29.09 41.88 -5.09
CA GLU A 53 29.61 40.51 -5.10
C GLU A 53 28.58 39.49 -4.60
N ARG A 54 27.82 39.84 -3.55
CA ARG A 54 26.70 39.01 -3.05
C ARG A 54 25.58 38.86 -4.08
N ALA A 55 25.38 39.85 -4.96
CA ALA A 55 24.43 39.74 -6.08
C ALA A 55 24.94 38.75 -7.14
N LYS A 56 26.21 38.84 -7.55
CA LYS A 56 26.82 37.88 -8.50
C LYS A 56 26.79 36.45 -7.98
N GLU A 57 27.12 36.22 -6.70
CA GLU A 57 27.01 34.89 -6.08
C GLU A 57 25.59 34.32 -6.17
N ALA A 58 24.56 35.17 -6.06
CA ALA A 58 23.17 34.75 -6.18
C ALA A 58 22.79 34.48 -7.64
N GLU A 59 23.23 35.30 -8.60
CA GLU A 59 22.99 35.10 -10.04
C GLU A 59 23.65 33.81 -10.56
N VAL A 60 24.89 33.54 -10.15
CA VAL A 60 25.60 32.28 -10.47
C VAL A 60 24.82 31.09 -9.91
N ARG A 61 24.46 31.12 -8.63
CA ARG A 61 23.73 30.02 -7.97
C ARG A 61 22.33 29.77 -8.56
N VAL A 62 21.64 30.82 -9.02
CA VAL A 62 20.37 30.67 -9.76
C VAL A 62 20.62 30.02 -11.12
N SER A 63 21.68 30.44 -11.83
CA SER A 63 22.04 29.85 -13.13
C SER A 63 22.39 28.36 -13.01
N GLU A 64 23.18 27.98 -12.01
CA GLU A 64 23.50 26.58 -11.69
C GLU A 64 22.24 25.75 -11.41
N LEU A 65 21.32 26.27 -10.60
CA LEU A 65 20.06 25.59 -10.27
C LEU A 65 19.09 25.52 -11.45
N ASP A 66 19.05 26.52 -12.33
CA ASP A 66 18.25 26.47 -13.56
C ASP A 66 18.81 25.44 -14.56
N GLU A 67 20.14 25.24 -14.62
CA GLU A 67 20.76 24.16 -15.40
C GLU A 67 20.45 22.77 -14.81
N GLU A 68 20.55 22.59 -13.48
CA GLU A 68 20.14 21.35 -12.80
C GLU A 68 18.65 21.04 -13.01
N LEU A 69 17.77 22.03 -12.81
CA LEU A 69 16.33 21.88 -13.02
C LEU A 69 15.99 21.55 -14.46
N LYS A 70 16.70 22.14 -15.43
CA LYS A 70 16.56 21.79 -16.84
C LYS A 70 17.00 20.34 -17.10
N GLN A 71 18.16 19.92 -16.59
CA GLN A 71 18.64 18.54 -16.76
C GLN A 71 17.66 17.52 -16.17
N ILE A 72 17.17 17.76 -14.94
CA ILE A 72 16.16 16.91 -14.29
C ILE A 72 14.85 16.93 -15.07
N THR A 73 14.44 18.07 -15.64
CA THR A 73 13.24 18.18 -16.48
C THR A 73 13.39 17.40 -17.79
N GLU A 74 14.57 17.42 -18.42
CA GLU A 74 14.87 16.63 -19.62
C GLU A 74 14.90 15.12 -19.29
N GLU A 75 15.50 14.72 -18.16
CA GLU A 75 15.52 13.33 -17.68
C GLU A 75 14.12 12.81 -17.31
N VAL A 76 13.31 13.61 -16.59
CA VAL A 76 11.92 13.26 -16.25
C VAL A 76 11.05 13.16 -17.50
N ASN A 77 11.22 14.06 -18.49
CA ASN A 77 10.49 13.93 -19.76
C ASN A 77 10.98 12.74 -20.59
N TYR A 78 12.28 12.42 -20.56
CA TYR A 78 12.84 11.23 -21.20
C TYR A 78 12.27 9.94 -20.61
N TYR A 79 12.27 9.78 -19.28
CA TYR A 79 11.66 8.63 -18.62
C TYR A 79 10.14 8.59 -18.78
N LYS A 80 9.46 9.74 -18.74
CA LYS A 80 8.04 9.84 -19.06
C LYS A 80 7.76 9.33 -20.48
N HIS A 81 8.54 9.75 -21.49
CA HIS A 81 8.38 9.27 -22.86
C HIS A 81 8.77 7.80 -23.03
N GLN A 82 9.75 7.26 -22.28
CA GLN A 82 9.97 5.82 -22.20
C GLN A 82 8.75 5.10 -21.63
N CYS A 83 8.19 5.57 -20.52
CA CYS A 83 6.99 5.01 -19.90
C CYS A 83 5.75 5.16 -20.80
N GLU A 84 5.62 6.23 -21.59
CA GLU A 84 4.54 6.41 -22.56
C GLU A 84 4.70 5.46 -23.74
N MET A 85 5.91 5.32 -24.30
CA MET A 85 6.21 4.30 -25.33
C MET A 85 5.92 2.88 -24.82
N LEU A 86 6.44 2.54 -23.65
CA LEU A 86 6.16 1.25 -22.99
C LEU A 86 4.69 1.10 -22.57
N SER A 87 3.92 2.18 -22.45
CA SER A 87 2.48 2.15 -22.16
C SER A 87 1.65 1.96 -23.44
N VAL A 88 2.11 2.44 -24.60
CA VAL A 88 1.50 2.05 -25.89
C VAL A 88 1.59 0.52 -26.07
N ASP A 89 2.66 -0.12 -25.58
CA ASP A 89 2.81 -1.58 -25.56
C ASP A 89 2.29 -2.28 -24.28
N SER A 90 2.09 -1.57 -23.16
CA SER A 90 1.82 -2.17 -21.82
C SER A 90 0.95 -1.30 -20.87
N SER A 91 -0.07 -0.63 -21.39
CA SER A 91 -0.99 0.31 -20.68
C SER A 91 -1.94 -0.33 -19.65
N LYS A 92 -1.51 -1.35 -18.91
CA LYS A 92 -2.34 -2.08 -17.92
C LYS A 92 -1.65 -2.46 -16.61
N ASP A 93 -0.32 -2.35 -16.50
CA ASP A 93 0.39 -3.35 -15.67
C ASP A 93 0.52 -3.10 -14.17
N ASP A 94 0.26 -1.91 -13.60
CA ASP A 94 0.33 -1.74 -12.13
C ASP A 94 -0.85 -2.44 -11.41
N GLY A 95 -2.05 -2.28 -11.96
CA GLY A 95 -3.22 -3.07 -11.57
C GLY A 95 -3.06 -4.56 -11.90
N SER A 96 -2.47 -4.89 -13.06
CA SER A 96 -2.28 -6.27 -13.49
C SER A 96 -1.20 -7.01 -12.68
N LEU A 97 -0.11 -6.37 -12.26
CA LEU A 97 0.91 -6.97 -11.40
C LEU A 97 0.35 -7.29 -9.99
N THR A 98 -0.46 -6.37 -9.44
CA THR A 98 -1.13 -6.58 -8.15
C THR A 98 -2.22 -7.64 -8.24
N GLU A 99 -3.00 -7.67 -9.32
CA GLU A 99 -3.97 -8.72 -9.65
C GLU A 99 -3.29 -10.09 -9.81
N GLN A 100 -2.23 -10.20 -10.63
CA GLN A 100 -1.46 -11.43 -10.83
C GLN A 100 -0.91 -11.99 -9.50
N LYS A 101 -0.40 -11.12 -8.62
CA LYS A 101 0.10 -11.52 -7.30
C LYS A 101 -1.01 -12.07 -6.39
N LEU A 102 -2.20 -11.48 -6.42
CA LEU A 102 -3.38 -11.99 -5.71
C LEU A 102 -3.88 -13.31 -6.31
N LEU A 103 -3.97 -13.40 -7.64
CA LEU A 103 -4.41 -14.58 -8.37
C LEU A 103 -3.48 -15.78 -8.13
N ASN A 104 -2.17 -15.58 -8.20
CA ASN A 104 -1.18 -16.61 -7.87
C ASN A 104 -1.28 -17.04 -6.40
N THR A 105 -1.56 -16.12 -5.47
CA THR A 105 -1.80 -16.45 -4.06
C THR A 105 -3.07 -17.29 -3.89
N LEU A 106 -4.13 -16.97 -4.64
CA LEU A 106 -5.40 -17.71 -4.62
C LEU A 106 -5.24 -19.12 -5.20
N VAL A 107 -4.71 -19.28 -6.41
CA VAL A 107 -4.54 -20.60 -7.04
C VAL A 107 -3.58 -21.47 -6.23
N ALA A 108 -2.54 -20.90 -5.65
CA ALA A 108 -1.62 -21.63 -4.77
C ALA A 108 -2.15 -21.92 -3.35
N SER A 109 -3.43 -21.59 -3.07
CA SER A 109 -4.19 -22.13 -1.93
C SER A 109 -5.20 -23.23 -2.34
N LEU A 110 -5.59 -23.27 -3.63
CA LEU A 110 -6.45 -24.29 -4.22
C LEU A 110 -5.68 -25.52 -4.74
N VAL A 111 -4.41 -25.34 -5.14
CA VAL A 111 -3.57 -26.34 -5.80
C VAL A 111 -2.30 -26.59 -5.00
N ASN A 112 -1.88 -27.85 -4.89
CA ASN A 112 -0.62 -28.23 -4.24
C ASN A 112 0.60 -27.64 -4.98
N LYS A 113 1.24 -26.63 -4.35
CA LYS A 113 2.41 -25.89 -4.90
C LYS A 113 3.50 -26.80 -5.45
N ASN A 114 3.74 -27.95 -4.82
CA ASN A 114 4.84 -28.86 -5.18
C ASN A 114 4.55 -29.71 -6.43
N GLU A 115 3.33 -29.67 -6.97
CA GLU A 115 2.88 -30.54 -8.05
C GLU A 115 2.37 -29.78 -9.29
N VAL A 116 2.10 -28.46 -9.19
CA VAL A 116 1.60 -27.60 -10.28
C VAL A 116 2.22 -27.91 -11.64
N ALA A 117 3.56 -27.87 -11.75
CA ALA A 117 4.27 -28.09 -13.00
C ALA A 117 4.13 -29.53 -13.53
N LYS A 118 4.14 -30.54 -12.65
CA LYS A 118 3.96 -31.95 -13.04
C LYS A 118 2.54 -32.18 -13.56
N THR A 119 1.55 -31.67 -12.83
CA THR A 119 0.13 -31.78 -13.17
C THR A 119 -0.21 -31.04 -14.48
N ALA A 120 0.37 -29.87 -14.70
CA ALA A 120 0.22 -29.12 -15.95
C ALA A 120 0.90 -29.80 -17.15
N SER A 121 2.10 -30.38 -16.99
CA SER A 121 2.79 -31.13 -18.05
C SER A 121 2.00 -32.37 -18.45
N ALA A 122 1.63 -33.20 -17.46
CA ALA A 122 0.83 -34.41 -17.67
C ALA A 122 -0.55 -34.11 -18.31
N PHE A 123 -1.15 -32.95 -18.02
CA PHE A 123 -2.36 -32.51 -18.68
C PHE A 123 -2.16 -32.18 -20.16
N LEU A 124 -1.09 -31.46 -20.52
CA LEU A 124 -0.78 -31.16 -21.91
C LEU A 124 -0.39 -32.42 -22.69
N GLU A 125 0.45 -33.28 -22.11
CA GLU A 125 0.84 -34.58 -22.67
C GLU A 125 -0.38 -35.45 -22.99
N ALA A 126 -1.30 -35.61 -22.04
CA ALA A 126 -2.57 -36.33 -22.19
C ALA A 126 -3.60 -35.64 -23.12
N ASN A 127 -3.28 -34.45 -23.66
CA ASN A 127 -4.10 -33.69 -24.60
C ASN A 127 -3.34 -33.30 -25.88
N THR A 128 -2.21 -33.95 -26.18
CA THR A 128 -1.43 -33.69 -27.41
C THR A 128 -2.22 -33.82 -28.72
N GLY A 129 -3.34 -34.54 -28.73
CA GLY A 129 -4.29 -34.57 -29.85
C GLY A 129 -5.14 -33.30 -30.02
N VAL A 130 -5.04 -32.32 -29.11
CA VAL A 130 -5.64 -30.99 -29.22
C VAL A 130 -4.55 -30.00 -29.61
N GLU A 131 -4.70 -29.37 -30.77
CA GLU A 131 -3.69 -28.48 -31.38
C GLU A 131 -3.17 -27.39 -30.41
N THR A 132 -4.06 -26.75 -29.65
CA THR A 132 -3.68 -25.74 -28.66
C THR A 132 -2.86 -26.30 -27.49
N CYS A 133 -3.11 -27.54 -27.07
CA CYS A 133 -2.33 -28.20 -26.03
C CYS A 133 -0.95 -28.64 -26.57
N HIS A 134 -0.89 -29.10 -27.82
CA HIS A 134 0.39 -29.38 -28.48
C HIS A 134 1.24 -28.11 -28.64
N ALA A 135 0.64 -26.99 -29.07
CA ALA A 135 1.32 -25.70 -29.19
C ALA A 135 1.84 -25.18 -27.83
N LEU A 136 1.04 -25.29 -26.76
CA LEU A 136 1.47 -24.95 -25.40
C LEU A 136 2.60 -25.85 -24.89
N LEU A 137 2.58 -27.14 -25.21
CA LEU A 137 3.64 -28.09 -24.83
C LEU A 137 4.96 -27.78 -25.55
N ASN A 138 4.92 -27.42 -26.83
CA ASN A 138 6.11 -26.98 -27.58
C ASN A 138 6.72 -25.68 -27.02
N MET A 139 5.91 -24.85 -26.34
CA MET A 139 6.33 -23.62 -25.67
C MET A 139 6.56 -23.79 -24.15
N TRP A 140 6.61 -25.03 -23.63
CA TRP A 140 6.60 -25.31 -22.18
C TRP A 140 7.58 -24.44 -21.35
N ASN A 141 8.83 -24.30 -21.82
CA ASN A 141 9.88 -23.56 -21.12
C ASN A 141 9.73 -22.03 -21.15
N SER A 142 8.78 -21.49 -21.93
CA SER A 142 8.44 -20.05 -21.98
C SER A 142 7.02 -19.76 -21.49
N LEU A 143 6.29 -20.75 -20.97
CA LEU A 143 5.00 -20.52 -20.32
C LEU A 143 5.19 -19.75 -19.00
N ARG A 144 4.32 -18.77 -18.76
CA ARG A 144 4.31 -18.01 -17.50
C ARG A 144 3.76 -18.87 -16.33
N PRO A 145 4.14 -18.60 -15.07
CA PRO A 145 3.62 -19.33 -13.90
C PRO A 145 2.08 -19.35 -13.82
N GLU A 146 1.42 -18.28 -14.25
CA GLU A 146 -0.04 -18.15 -14.30
C GLU A 146 -0.65 -19.16 -15.28
N THR A 147 0.01 -19.39 -16.42
CA THR A 147 -0.40 -20.40 -17.41
C THR A 147 -0.26 -21.80 -16.84
N LEU A 148 0.83 -22.09 -16.11
CA LEU A 148 1.03 -23.38 -15.44
C LEU A 148 -0.02 -23.61 -14.33
N ASN A 149 -0.37 -22.56 -13.59
CA ASN A 149 -1.44 -22.56 -12.60
C ASN A 149 -2.81 -22.88 -13.23
N ILE A 150 -3.16 -22.25 -14.37
CA ILE A 150 -4.41 -22.51 -15.11
C ILE A 150 -4.43 -23.93 -15.68
N LEU A 151 -3.32 -24.42 -16.25
CA LEU A 151 -3.22 -25.78 -16.79
C LEU A 151 -3.36 -26.84 -15.70
N SER A 152 -2.75 -26.62 -14.53
CA SER A 152 -2.93 -27.50 -13.38
C SER A 152 -4.39 -27.51 -12.90
N LEU A 153 -5.05 -26.35 -12.83
CA LEU A 153 -6.48 -26.28 -12.48
C LEU A 153 -7.37 -27.01 -13.50
N ALA A 154 -7.09 -26.87 -14.80
CA ALA A 154 -7.80 -27.59 -15.87
C ALA A 154 -7.64 -29.13 -15.74
N ALA A 155 -6.48 -29.60 -15.28
CA ALA A 155 -6.27 -31.01 -14.96
C ALA A 155 -7.17 -31.49 -13.81
N HIS A 156 -7.23 -30.75 -12.70
CA HIS A 156 -8.09 -31.07 -11.56
C HIS A 156 -9.57 -31.09 -11.96
N VAL A 157 -10.02 -30.10 -12.75
CA VAL A 157 -11.39 -30.06 -13.30
C VAL A 157 -11.70 -31.29 -14.17
N ARG A 158 -10.75 -31.74 -15.01
CA ARG A 158 -10.93 -32.93 -15.84
C ARG A 158 -11.00 -34.23 -15.02
N THR A 159 -10.21 -34.34 -13.95
CA THR A 159 -10.30 -35.48 -13.01
C THR A 159 -11.65 -35.49 -12.32
N LEU A 160 -12.09 -34.37 -11.74
CA LEU A 160 -13.39 -34.25 -11.09
C LEU A 160 -14.57 -34.54 -12.04
N GLN A 161 -14.46 -34.18 -13.32
CA GLN A 161 -15.47 -34.52 -14.33
C GLN A 161 -15.54 -36.04 -14.61
N LYS A 162 -14.40 -36.74 -14.69
CA LYS A 162 -14.37 -38.21 -14.79
C LYS A 162 -14.95 -38.87 -13.52
N ASP A 163 -14.56 -38.39 -12.35
CA ASP A 163 -15.03 -38.93 -11.07
C ASP A 163 -16.56 -38.77 -10.94
N LYS A 164 -17.09 -37.62 -11.35
CA LYS A 164 -18.53 -37.36 -11.47
C LYS A 164 -19.22 -38.32 -12.44
N GLU A 165 -18.64 -38.60 -13.61
CA GLU A 165 -19.17 -39.55 -14.59
C GLU A 165 -19.20 -40.98 -14.00
N HIS A 166 -18.11 -41.42 -13.37
CA HIS A 166 -18.04 -42.72 -12.68
C HIS A 166 -19.04 -42.83 -11.51
N LEU A 167 -19.21 -41.78 -10.70
CA LEU A 167 -20.21 -41.73 -9.63
C LEU A 167 -21.64 -41.76 -10.19
N THR A 168 -21.88 -41.08 -11.31
CA THR A 168 -23.20 -41.09 -11.98
C THR A 168 -23.54 -42.50 -12.49
N ILE A 169 -22.60 -43.20 -13.11
CA ILE A 169 -22.79 -44.59 -13.57
C ILE A 169 -23.03 -45.54 -12.38
N ASN A 170 -22.24 -45.40 -11.30
CA ASN A 170 -22.41 -46.23 -10.10
C ASN A 170 -23.76 -45.97 -9.40
N LEU A 171 -24.26 -44.73 -9.40
CA LEU A 171 -25.57 -44.40 -8.85
C LEU A 171 -26.71 -45.09 -9.62
N HIS A 172 -26.74 -44.95 -10.96
CA HIS A 172 -27.76 -45.60 -11.79
C HIS A 172 -27.73 -47.13 -11.64
N ARG A 173 -26.54 -47.74 -11.50
CA ARG A 173 -26.44 -49.19 -11.23
C ARG A 173 -26.99 -49.55 -9.85
N ALA A 174 -26.69 -48.78 -8.81
CA ALA A 174 -27.22 -49.02 -7.46
C ALA A 174 -28.75 -48.83 -7.39
N GLU A 175 -29.30 -47.87 -8.11
CA GLU A 175 -30.76 -47.67 -8.24
C GLU A 175 -31.43 -48.86 -8.95
N GLU A 176 -30.80 -49.41 -9.99
CA GLU A 176 -31.27 -50.61 -10.70
C GLU A 176 -31.16 -51.88 -9.83
N GLU A 177 -30.04 -52.07 -9.12
CA GLU A 177 -29.86 -53.16 -8.15
C GLU A 177 -30.95 -53.12 -7.07
N VAL A 178 -31.27 -51.93 -6.53
CA VAL A 178 -32.37 -51.74 -5.57
C VAL A 178 -33.74 -52.03 -6.19
N ARG A 179 -33.96 -51.68 -7.46
CA ARG A 179 -35.22 -51.95 -8.17
C ARG A 179 -35.46 -53.45 -8.34
N VAL A 180 -34.47 -54.19 -8.85
CA VAL A 180 -34.56 -55.65 -9.00
C VAL A 180 -34.76 -56.33 -7.65
N LEU A 181 -34.00 -55.94 -6.61
CA LEU A 181 -34.17 -56.48 -5.26
C LEU A 181 -35.56 -56.17 -4.67
N PHE A 182 -36.17 -55.03 -4.98
CA PHE A 182 -37.54 -54.71 -4.56
C PHE A 182 -38.58 -55.61 -5.25
N GLU A 183 -38.45 -55.83 -6.56
CA GLU A 183 -39.30 -56.72 -7.35
C GLU A 183 -39.19 -58.18 -6.86
N GLU A 184 -37.96 -58.67 -6.61
CA GLU A 184 -37.71 -60.00 -6.02
C GLU A 184 -38.31 -60.14 -4.60
N ASN A 185 -38.13 -59.15 -3.73
CA ASN A 185 -38.71 -59.17 -2.39
C ASN A 185 -40.25 -59.15 -2.43
N HIS A 186 -40.87 -58.47 -3.40
CA HIS A 186 -42.34 -58.51 -3.57
C HIS A 186 -42.83 -59.92 -3.93
N VAL A 187 -42.16 -60.60 -4.87
CA VAL A 187 -42.50 -61.98 -5.26
C VAL A 187 -42.31 -62.94 -4.09
N LEU A 188 -41.21 -62.80 -3.33
CA LEU A 188 -40.94 -63.59 -2.14
C LEU A 188 -41.96 -63.33 -1.01
N ASP A 189 -42.42 -62.10 -0.80
CA ASP A 189 -43.44 -61.78 0.20
C ASP A 189 -44.81 -62.36 -0.17
N ASP A 190 -45.20 -62.33 -1.46
CA ASP A 190 -46.45 -62.96 -1.91
C ASP A 190 -46.41 -64.50 -1.85
N GLU A 191 -45.28 -65.13 -2.18
CA GLU A 191 -45.12 -66.57 -2.00
C GLU A 191 -45.09 -66.96 -0.51
N ASN A 192 -44.43 -66.17 0.35
CA ASN A 192 -44.50 -66.35 1.80
C ASN A 192 -45.94 -66.19 2.33
N LYS A 193 -46.74 -65.24 1.83
CA LYS A 193 -48.18 -65.14 2.14
C LYS A 193 -48.94 -66.38 1.68
N ARG A 194 -48.60 -66.95 0.50
CA ARG A 194 -49.24 -68.16 -0.04
C ARG A 194 -48.92 -69.39 0.81
N LEU A 195 -47.64 -69.64 1.10
CA LEU A 195 -47.18 -70.72 1.96
C LEU A 195 -47.71 -70.59 3.39
N LEU A 196 -47.74 -69.38 3.95
CA LEU A 196 -48.29 -69.14 5.30
C LEU A 196 -49.81 -69.34 5.34
N LYS A 197 -50.55 -69.10 4.24
CA LYS A 197 -51.97 -69.48 4.13
C LYS A 197 -52.10 -71.00 4.09
N LEU A 198 -51.32 -71.70 3.25
CA LEU A 198 -51.33 -73.16 3.13
C LEU A 198 -51.02 -73.86 4.47
N TYR A 199 -49.92 -73.48 5.13
CA TYR A 199 -49.57 -73.96 6.46
C TYR A 199 -50.67 -73.68 7.49
N LYS A 200 -51.35 -72.53 7.42
CA LYS A 200 -52.50 -72.24 8.30
C LYS A 200 -53.75 -73.06 7.99
N SER A 201 -53.99 -73.48 6.74
CA SER A 201 -55.06 -74.44 6.41
C SER A 201 -54.70 -75.86 6.82
N GLU A 202 -53.50 -76.36 6.48
CA GLU A 202 -53.01 -77.67 6.91
C GLU A 202 -53.00 -77.78 8.44
N LYS A 203 -52.50 -76.74 9.13
CA LYS A 203 -52.54 -76.68 10.59
C LYS A 203 -53.95 -76.57 11.15
N LYS A 204 -54.92 -75.99 10.44
CA LYS A 204 -56.35 -76.06 10.86
C LYS A 204 -56.95 -77.45 10.69
N HIS A 205 -56.51 -78.22 9.71
CA HIS A 205 -56.92 -79.63 9.55
C HIS A 205 -56.22 -80.52 10.60
N ALA A 206 -54.94 -80.31 10.88
CA ALA A 206 -54.17 -81.04 11.90
C ALA A 206 -54.59 -80.68 13.34
N ASN A 207 -54.69 -79.39 13.68
CA ASN A 207 -55.18 -78.92 14.98
C ASN A 207 -56.72 -79.00 15.12
N SER A 208 -57.37 -79.87 14.35
CA SER A 208 -58.61 -80.52 14.83
C SER A 208 -58.37 -81.36 16.09
N GLY A 209 -57.10 -81.66 16.44
CA GLY A 209 -56.65 -81.90 17.81
C GLY A 209 -55.40 -81.10 18.19
N GLY A 210 -55.44 -80.29 19.27
CA GLY A 210 -54.25 -79.74 19.95
C GLY A 210 -54.31 -78.24 20.33
N LYS A 211 -53.99 -77.91 21.60
CA LYS A 211 -54.18 -76.61 22.29
C LYS A 211 -52.91 -75.71 22.41
N HIS A 212 -53.12 -74.48 22.93
CA HIS A 212 -52.22 -73.57 23.71
C HIS A 212 -51.20 -72.60 23.00
N ASP A 213 -51.36 -71.31 23.35
CA ASP A 213 -50.43 -70.23 23.82
C ASP A 213 -49.10 -69.82 23.12
N SER A 214 -48.45 -68.66 23.42
CA SER A 214 -48.90 -67.24 23.61
C SER A 214 -47.71 -66.23 23.71
N SER A 215 -47.88 -64.94 23.33
CA SER A 215 -47.06 -63.72 23.70
C SER A 215 -45.57 -63.62 23.23
N ALA A 216 -44.79 -62.51 23.22
CA ALA A 216 -44.98 -61.03 23.20
C ALA A 216 -43.64 -60.25 22.79
N LYS A 217 -43.60 -58.90 22.76
CA LYS A 217 -42.45 -58.01 22.35
C LYS A 217 -42.33 -56.70 23.20
N THR A 218 -41.14 -56.05 23.27
CA THR A 218 -40.88 -54.70 23.91
C THR A 218 -39.78 -53.82 23.22
N LYS A 219 -39.52 -52.56 23.69
CA LYS A 219 -38.89 -51.39 22.96
C LYS A 219 -38.34 -50.25 23.90
N ASN A 220 -37.47 -49.29 23.47
CA ASN A 220 -37.07 -48.07 24.29
C ASN A 220 -36.71 -46.71 23.56
N ASN A 221 -35.90 -45.75 24.13
CA ASN A 221 -36.02 -44.26 23.96
C ASN A 221 -34.76 -43.27 24.13
N LYS A 222 -34.73 -42.12 23.37
CA LYS A 222 -34.32 -40.68 23.72
C LYS A 222 -32.82 -40.23 24.01
N ARG A 223 -32.41 -38.95 24.32
CA ARG A 223 -32.45 -37.54 23.71
C ARG A 223 -32.04 -36.38 24.73
N LYS A 224 -31.37 -35.20 24.40
CA LYS A 224 -31.36 -33.82 25.12
C LYS A 224 -30.42 -32.64 24.58
N THR A 225 -30.35 -31.40 25.20
CA THR A 225 -30.00 -30.02 24.58
C THR A 225 -29.54 -28.74 25.44
N SER A 226 -28.71 -27.78 24.87
CA SER A 226 -28.51 -26.23 24.97
C SER A 226 -28.24 -25.41 26.31
N PRO A 227 -28.05 -24.02 26.48
CA PRO A 227 -27.82 -22.73 25.65
C PRO A 227 -26.94 -21.47 26.24
N VAL A 228 -26.85 -20.24 25.57
CA VAL A 228 -26.68 -18.76 26.07
C VAL A 228 -25.28 -18.15 26.57
N MET A 229 -24.73 -16.85 26.62
CA MET A 229 -24.89 -15.35 26.26
C MET A 229 -23.48 -14.54 26.24
N SER A 230 -23.11 -13.18 26.31
CA SER A 230 -23.59 -11.71 26.39
C SER A 230 -22.44 -10.58 26.16
N SER A 231 -22.61 -9.22 26.39
CA SER A 231 -21.65 -8.01 26.17
C SER A 231 -21.80 -6.78 27.19
N PRO A 232 -21.15 -5.51 27.24
CA PRO A 232 -20.87 -4.38 26.25
C PRO A 232 -19.59 -3.38 26.44
N VAL A 233 -19.67 -1.98 26.45
CA VAL A 233 -18.60 -0.90 26.09
C VAL A 233 -18.70 0.56 26.76
N ASP A 234 -17.63 1.44 26.86
CA ASP A 234 -17.67 2.99 26.79
C ASP A 234 -16.31 3.85 26.67
N ARG A 235 -16.31 5.23 26.59
CA ARG A 235 -15.18 6.24 26.33
C ARG A 235 -15.24 7.67 27.00
N LYS A 236 -14.11 8.45 27.13
CA LYS A 236 -14.04 9.98 27.12
C LYS A 236 -12.62 10.67 27.13
N ILE A 237 -12.53 12.01 26.91
CA ILE A 237 -11.33 12.93 26.87
C ILE A 237 -11.73 14.36 27.38
N ASP A 238 -10.78 15.24 27.80
CA ASP A 238 -10.98 16.66 28.20
C ASP A 238 -9.78 17.60 27.80
N PHE A 239 -9.96 18.94 27.81
CA PHE A 239 -8.98 20.00 27.44
C PHE A 239 -9.17 21.32 28.24
N ASN A 240 -8.09 22.04 28.57
CA ASN A 240 -8.11 23.48 28.95
C ASN A 240 -6.76 24.18 28.61
N ASP A 241 -6.77 25.51 28.46
CA ASP A 241 -5.66 26.38 28.02
C ASP A 241 -5.83 27.80 28.63
N ILE A 242 -4.95 28.78 28.31
CA ILE A 242 -4.91 30.20 28.75
C ILE A 242 -4.26 30.34 30.16
N ASP A 243 -3.36 31.29 30.47
CA ASP A 243 -3.08 32.63 29.91
C ASP A 243 -1.57 32.97 29.81
N ASN A 244 -1.17 34.02 29.05
CA ASN A 244 0.25 34.39 28.89
C ASN A 244 0.48 35.88 28.52
N LEU A 245 1.45 36.56 29.15
CA LEU A 245 1.70 38.02 29.01
C LEU A 245 3.04 38.34 28.28
N ARG A 246 3.15 39.56 27.70
CA ARG A 246 4.22 39.96 26.77
C ARG A 246 5.24 40.95 27.34
N CYS A 247 6.43 40.97 26.71
CA CYS A 247 7.55 41.89 26.95
C CYS A 247 7.94 42.69 25.67
N PRO A 248 8.71 43.80 25.77
CA PRO A 248 9.07 44.68 24.65
C PRO A 248 10.15 44.11 23.69
N LEU A 249 10.41 44.85 22.61
CA LEU A 249 11.19 44.42 21.44
C LEU A 249 12.70 44.68 21.55
N SER A 250 13.48 43.80 20.91
CA SER A 250 14.93 43.89 20.70
C SER A 250 15.26 44.44 19.29
N PRO A 251 16.54 44.76 18.96
CA PRO A 251 16.93 45.31 17.67
C PRO A 251 16.50 44.48 16.45
N LEU A 252 16.39 45.15 15.30
CA LEU A 252 16.05 44.52 14.02
C LEU A 252 17.04 43.41 13.69
N LYS A 253 16.52 42.19 13.47
CA LYS A 253 17.31 41.06 13.00
C LYS A 253 17.72 41.26 11.55
N GLU A 254 18.94 40.83 11.24
CA GLU A 254 19.38 40.58 9.87
C GLU A 254 18.41 39.57 9.20
N ASN A 255 17.78 39.98 8.10
CA ASN A 255 16.94 39.10 7.30
C ASN A 255 17.80 38.25 6.34
N SER A 256 18.64 37.39 6.90
CA SER A 256 19.37 36.37 6.14
C SER A 256 18.50 35.13 5.93
N PRO A 257 18.13 34.76 4.68
CA PRO A 257 17.23 33.64 4.42
C PRO A 257 17.95 32.28 4.54
N GLY A 258 18.13 31.83 5.78
CA GLY A 258 18.69 30.51 6.08
C GLY A 258 17.89 29.37 5.43
N SER A 259 18.59 28.46 4.75
CA SER A 259 18.00 27.38 3.95
C SER A 259 17.26 26.33 4.82
N LYS A 260 16.09 25.91 4.36
CA LYS A 260 15.27 24.87 5.02
C LYS A 260 15.69 23.47 4.57
N SER A 261 16.79 22.95 5.10
CA SER A 261 17.08 21.52 5.03
C SER A 261 15.96 20.74 5.75
N HIS A 262 15.19 19.95 4.99
CA HIS A 262 14.24 19.01 5.58
C HIS A 262 14.99 17.82 6.18
N LYS A 263 14.45 17.27 7.28
CA LYS A 263 14.91 16.00 7.82
C LYS A 263 14.46 14.83 6.95
N MET A 264 15.35 13.85 6.81
CA MET A 264 15.07 12.48 7.22
C MET A 264 15.74 12.26 8.58
#